data_AF-A0A3L6JGL5-F1
#
_entry.id   AF-A0A3L6JGL5-F1
#
_cell.length_a   1.000
_cell.length_b   1.000
_cell.length_c   1.000
_cell.angle_alpha   90.00
_cell.angle_beta   90.00
_cell.angle_gamma   90.00
#
_symmetry.space_group_name_H-M   'P 1'
#
loop_
_entity.id
_entity.type
_entity.pdbx_description
1 polymer ?
#
loop_
_entity_poly.entity_id
_entity_poly.type
_entity_poly.pdbx_seq_one_letter_code
_entity_poly.pdbx_strand_id
1 'polypeptide(L)'
;MSEAEEGWQRVLKAFDDWIYYESSEFGPYTGYFSLESFRDLIHGERVGWMRSMYEELIPGRVERCRNAVVAFEDFMPFMPDTDARDVVQSMIDLAQVIVDSMLGMSDTFHAMMEEHESSGFDEIAPYLSDLAETEENIRHHMSLFSEGFTKLRGLGLEMPDMES
;
A
#
# COMPACT_ATOMS: atom_id res chain seq x y z
N MET A 1 -16.59 -17.29 -19.70
CA MET A 1 -15.65 -16.96 -18.63
C MET A 1 -15.76 -18.05 -17.58
N SER A 2 -14.64 -18.63 -17.16
CA SER A 2 -14.65 -19.59 -16.05
C SER A 2 -14.73 -18.85 -14.70
N GLU A 3 -15.21 -19.49 -13.62
CA GLU A 3 -15.23 -18.85 -12.29
C GLU A 3 -13.81 -18.44 -11.82
N ALA A 4 -12.79 -19.22 -12.20
CA ALA A 4 -11.39 -18.89 -11.95
C ALA A 4 -10.93 -17.65 -12.72
N GLU A 5 -11.40 -17.47 -13.96
CA GLU A 5 -11.09 -16.30 -14.79
C GLU A 5 -11.76 -15.04 -14.24
N GLU A 6 -13.02 -15.15 -13.77
CA GLU A 6 -13.70 -14.06 -13.06
C GLU A 6 -13.00 -13.69 -11.75
N GLY A 7 -12.54 -14.68 -10.99
CA GLY A 7 -11.74 -14.46 -9.79
C GLY A 7 -10.43 -13.73 -10.10
N TRP A 8 -9.74 -14.13 -11.16
CA TRP A 8 -8.53 -13.46 -11.63
C TRP A 8 -8.76 -12.00 -12.00
N GLN A 9 -9.82 -11.71 -12.76
CA GLN A 9 -10.15 -10.34 -13.13
C GLN A 9 -10.41 -9.45 -11.91
N ARG A 10 -11.05 -9.99 -10.85
CA ARG A 10 -11.24 -9.24 -9.60
C ARG A 10 -9.93 -8.94 -8.89
N VAL A 11 -9.02 -9.91 -8.82
CA VAL A 11 -7.67 -9.72 -8.24
C VAL A 11 -6.93 -8.64 -9.02
N LEU A 12 -6.84 -8.77 -10.34
CA LEU A 12 -6.10 -7.83 -11.18
C LEU A 12 -6.68 -6.42 -11.10
N LYS A 13 -8.01 -6.29 -11.10
CA LYS A 13 -8.67 -5.00 -10.91
C LYS A 13 -8.38 -4.38 -9.55
N ALA A 14 -8.41 -5.17 -8.46
CA ALA A 14 -8.10 -4.67 -7.13
C ALA A 14 -6.65 -4.17 -7.03
N PHE A 15 -5.71 -4.86 -7.69
CA PHE A 15 -4.32 -4.42 -7.81
C PHE A 15 -4.16 -3.15 -8.65
N ASP A 16 -4.84 -3.06 -9.79
CA ASP A 16 -4.79 -1.88 -10.65
C ASP A 16 -5.34 -0.65 -9.92
N ASP A 17 -6.49 -0.79 -9.25
CA ASP A 17 -7.08 0.25 -8.41
C ASP A 17 -6.12 0.68 -7.27
N TRP A 18 -5.41 -0.26 -6.66
CA TRP A 18 -4.44 0.04 -5.61
C TRP A 18 -3.19 0.75 -6.15
N ILE A 19 -2.59 0.23 -7.22
CA ILE A 19 -1.42 0.85 -7.88
C ILE A 19 -1.75 2.24 -8.40
N TYR A 20 -2.95 2.41 -8.98
CA TYR A 20 -3.45 3.72 -9.38
C TYR A 20 -3.47 4.67 -8.19
N TYR A 21 -4.10 4.28 -7.08
CA TYR A 21 -4.15 5.10 -5.87
C TYR A 21 -2.76 5.47 -5.32
N GLU A 22 -1.85 4.49 -5.25
CA GLU A 22 -0.47 4.72 -4.78
C GLU A 22 0.28 5.72 -5.66
N SER A 23 0.00 5.73 -6.98
CA SER A 23 0.70 6.61 -7.92
C SER A 23 0.05 7.99 -8.11
N SER A 24 -1.29 8.07 -8.11
CA SER A 24 -2.03 9.31 -8.42
C SER A 24 -2.44 10.09 -7.18
N GLU A 25 -2.89 9.40 -6.12
CA GLU A 25 -3.44 10.04 -4.93
C GLU A 25 -2.39 10.17 -3.84
N PHE A 26 -1.66 9.09 -3.53
CA PHE A 26 -0.69 9.09 -2.43
C PHE A 26 0.70 9.57 -2.85
N GLY A 27 1.24 9.03 -3.95
CA GLY A 27 2.59 9.27 -4.45
C GLY A 27 3.04 10.74 -4.46
N PRO A 28 2.22 11.69 -4.93
CA PRO A 28 2.58 13.11 -4.94
C PRO A 28 2.95 13.70 -3.57
N TYR A 29 2.45 13.13 -2.48
CA TYR A 29 2.68 13.64 -1.12
C TYR A 29 3.95 13.07 -0.46
N THR A 30 4.54 12.01 -1.02
CA THR A 30 5.73 11.35 -0.44
C THR A 30 6.99 12.21 -0.53
N GLY A 31 7.04 13.21 -1.41
CA GLY A 31 8.17 14.16 -1.50
C GLY A 31 8.41 14.94 -0.21
N TYR A 32 7.35 15.16 0.57
CA TYR A 32 7.40 15.85 1.85
C TYR A 32 7.96 14.99 3.00
N PHE A 33 8.30 13.72 2.76
CA PHE A 33 9.06 12.92 3.74
C PHE A 33 10.52 13.37 3.86
N SER A 34 10.97 14.26 2.96
CA SER A 34 12.27 14.92 3.08
C SER A 34 12.16 16.21 3.89
N LEU A 35 13.07 16.40 4.85
CA LEU A 35 13.13 17.64 5.64
C LEU A 35 13.31 18.89 4.76
N GLU A 36 14.05 18.76 3.66
CA GLU A 36 14.24 19.85 2.69
C GLU A 36 12.91 20.32 2.10
N SER A 37 12.16 19.42 1.46
CA SER A 37 10.86 19.75 0.86
C SER A 37 9.83 20.18 1.91
N PHE A 38 9.89 19.59 3.11
CA PHE A 38 8.97 19.92 4.20
C PHE A 38 9.21 21.33 4.78
N ARG A 39 10.47 21.82 4.77
CA ARG A 39 10.82 23.18 5.20
C ARG A 39 10.18 24.25 4.32
N ASP A 40 9.99 23.97 3.04
CA ASP A 40 9.47 24.93 2.07
C ASP A 40 7.97 25.22 2.26
N LEU A 41 7.25 24.32 2.95
CA LEU A 41 5.84 24.51 3.30
C LEU A 41 5.67 25.57 4.39
N ILE A 42 4.65 26.42 4.28
CA ILE A 42 4.24 27.29 5.40
C ILE A 42 3.53 26.46 6.48
N HIS A 43 3.44 26.99 7.70
CA HIS A 43 2.85 26.26 8.84
C HIS A 43 1.47 25.65 8.54
N GLY A 44 0.57 26.40 7.89
CA GLY A 44 -0.76 25.90 7.54
C GLY A 44 -0.74 24.75 6.52
N GLU A 45 0.21 24.77 5.58
CA GLU A 45 0.39 23.68 4.60
C GLU A 45 0.96 22.43 5.25
N ARG A 46 1.89 22.57 6.20
CA ARG A 46 2.43 21.44 6.97
C ARG A 46 1.34 20.72 7.77
N VAL A 47 0.55 21.49 8.51
CA VAL A 47 -0.57 20.94 9.31
C VAL A 47 -1.63 20.34 8.38
N GLY A 48 -1.96 21.01 7.28
CA GLY A 48 -2.89 20.50 6.28
C GLY A 48 -2.42 19.15 5.70
N TRP A 49 -1.14 19.06 5.33
CA TRP A 49 -0.55 17.83 4.82
C TRP A 49 -0.59 16.70 5.85
N MET A 50 -0.11 16.92 7.09
CA MET A 50 -0.13 15.89 8.13
C MET A 50 -1.56 15.39 8.40
N ARG A 51 -2.54 16.30 8.43
CA ARG A 51 -3.95 15.94 8.59
C ARG A 51 -4.47 15.13 7.42
N SER A 52 -4.22 15.55 6.17
CA SER A 52 -4.63 14.79 4.98
C SER A 52 -4.02 13.39 4.94
N MET A 53 -2.76 13.25 5.36
CA MET A 53 -2.09 11.95 5.44
C MET A 53 -2.81 11.02 6.43
N TYR A 54 -3.14 11.54 7.62
CA TYR A 54 -3.80 10.77 8.68
C TYR A 54 -5.29 10.48 8.40
N GLU A 55 -6.05 11.47 7.95
CA GLU A 55 -7.52 11.38 7.85
C GLU A 55 -8.01 10.78 6.53
N GLU A 56 -7.23 10.89 5.45
CA GLU A 56 -7.69 10.55 4.10
C GLU A 56 -6.74 9.59 3.37
N LEU A 57 -5.48 9.98 3.19
CA LEU A 57 -4.59 9.29 2.27
C LEU A 57 -4.18 7.91 2.79
N ILE A 58 -3.67 7.80 4.02
CA ILE A 58 -3.28 6.50 4.58
C ILE A 58 -4.49 5.58 4.76
N PRO A 59 -5.65 6.03 5.29
CA PRO A 59 -6.87 5.22 5.30
C PRO A 59 -7.27 4.70 3.91
N GLY A 60 -7.17 5.54 2.88
CA GLY A 60 -7.44 5.14 1.49
C GLY A 60 -6.48 4.07 1.00
N ARG A 61 -5.17 4.17 1.27
CA ARG A 61 -4.19 3.12 0.95
C ARG A 61 -4.56 1.79 1.61
N VAL A 62 -4.87 1.83 2.90
CA VAL A 62 -5.24 0.64 3.69
C VAL A 62 -6.48 -0.01 3.12
N GLU A 63 -7.50 0.76 2.76
CA GLU A 63 -8.73 0.25 2.13
C GLU A 63 -8.41 -0.48 0.81
N ARG A 64 -7.62 0.14 -0.07
CA ARG A 64 -7.25 -0.46 -1.36
C ARG A 64 -6.43 -1.74 -1.21
N CYS A 65 -5.44 -1.73 -0.31
CA CYS A 65 -4.65 -2.93 -0.01
C CYS A 65 -5.52 -4.05 0.58
N ARG A 66 -6.47 -3.73 1.48
CA ARG A 66 -7.42 -4.72 2.02
C ARG A 66 -8.36 -5.27 0.96
N ASN A 67 -8.79 -4.45 0.00
CA ASN A 67 -9.61 -4.95 -1.11
C ASN A 67 -8.83 -5.95 -1.98
N ALA A 68 -7.51 -5.76 -2.16
CA ALA A 68 -6.66 -6.75 -2.81
C ALA A 68 -6.56 -8.07 -2.01
N VAL A 69 -6.50 -7.99 -0.68
CA VAL A 69 -6.57 -9.18 0.20
C VAL A 69 -7.89 -9.93 0.00
N VAL A 70 -9.02 -9.23 0.10
CA VAL A 70 -10.34 -9.85 -0.10
C VAL A 70 -10.45 -10.50 -1.46
N ALA A 71 -9.91 -9.86 -2.51
CA ALA A 71 -9.90 -10.44 -3.85
C ALA A 71 -9.08 -11.75 -3.92
N PHE A 72 -7.94 -11.84 -3.21
CA PHE A 72 -7.18 -13.09 -3.11
C PHE A 72 -7.89 -14.16 -2.28
N GLU A 73 -8.52 -13.79 -1.17
CA GLU A 73 -9.31 -14.71 -0.35
C GLU A 73 -10.47 -15.31 -1.14
N ASP A 74 -11.18 -14.48 -1.92
CA ASP A 74 -12.23 -14.91 -2.84
C ASP A 74 -11.69 -15.77 -3.99
N PHE A 75 -10.43 -15.58 -4.37
CA PHE A 75 -9.78 -16.33 -5.44
C PHE A 75 -9.24 -17.70 -4.99
N MET A 76 -8.86 -17.83 -3.72
CA MET A 76 -8.29 -19.04 -3.11
C MET A 76 -9.06 -20.35 -3.38
N PRO A 77 -10.42 -20.38 -3.37
CA PRO A 77 -11.17 -21.61 -3.64
C PRO A 77 -10.96 -22.17 -5.05
N PHE A 78 -10.52 -21.34 -6.00
CA PHE A 78 -10.29 -21.74 -7.40
C PHE A 78 -8.89 -22.29 -7.66
N MET A 79 -8.03 -22.35 -6.65
CA MET A 79 -6.66 -22.87 -6.79
C MET A 79 -6.67 -24.38 -7.09
N PRO A 80 -5.91 -24.82 -8.11
CA PRO A 80 -5.96 -26.19 -8.62
C PRO A 80 -5.31 -27.21 -7.67
N ASP A 81 -4.32 -26.78 -6.90
CA ASP A 81 -3.54 -27.62 -5.99
C ASP A 81 -3.05 -26.83 -4.76
N THR A 82 -2.36 -27.52 -3.85
CA THR A 82 -1.83 -26.94 -2.62
C THR A 82 -0.72 -25.92 -2.90
N ASP A 83 0.11 -26.15 -3.91
CA ASP A 83 1.23 -25.24 -4.21
C ASP A 83 0.70 -23.87 -4.66
N ALA A 84 -0.34 -23.85 -5.50
CA ALA A 84 -1.00 -22.61 -5.90
C ALA A 84 -1.68 -21.89 -4.72
N ARG A 85 -2.30 -22.64 -3.80
CA ARG A 85 -2.88 -22.09 -2.56
C ARG A 85 -1.83 -21.45 -1.68
N ASP A 86 -0.70 -22.11 -1.49
CA ASP A 86 0.39 -21.60 -0.64
C ASP A 86 0.97 -20.30 -1.22
N VAL A 87 1.04 -20.17 -2.54
CA VAL A 87 1.44 -18.91 -3.19
C VAL A 87 0.41 -17.80 -2.94
N VAL A 88 -0.88 -18.05 -3.15
CA VAL A 88 -1.93 -17.05 -2.87
C VAL A 88 -1.95 -16.67 -1.39
N GLN A 89 -1.76 -17.63 -0.48
CA GLN A 89 -1.70 -17.37 0.95
C GLN A 89 -0.51 -16.48 1.30
N SER A 90 0.67 -16.76 0.71
CA SER A 90 1.85 -15.91 0.88
C SER A 90 1.62 -14.47 0.39
N MET A 91 0.81 -14.29 -0.66
CA MET A 91 0.45 -12.96 -1.17
C MET A 91 -0.53 -12.23 -0.24
N ILE A 92 -1.48 -12.95 0.37
CA ILE A 92 -2.36 -12.41 1.42
C ILE A 92 -1.53 -11.98 2.64
N ASP A 93 -0.62 -12.84 3.10
CA ASP A 93 0.24 -12.55 4.25
C ASP A 93 1.13 -11.32 3.99
N LEU A 94 1.69 -11.21 2.78
CA LEU A 94 2.48 -10.05 2.36
C LEU A 94 1.64 -8.76 2.36
N ALA A 95 0.41 -8.80 1.87
CA ALA A 95 -0.50 -7.66 1.91
C ALA A 95 -0.82 -7.24 3.35
N GLN A 96 -0.96 -8.19 4.27
CA GLN A 96 -1.17 -7.88 5.68
C GLN A 96 0.03 -7.14 6.29
N VAL A 97 1.27 -7.57 5.98
CA VAL A 97 2.49 -6.87 6.41
C VAL A 97 2.52 -5.43 5.89
N ILE A 98 2.06 -5.20 4.66
CA ILE A 98 1.96 -3.87 4.07
C ILE A 98 0.90 -3.02 4.79
N VAL A 99 -0.29 -3.58 5.07
CA VAL A 99 -1.35 -2.90 5.84
C VAL A 99 -0.84 -2.50 7.23
N ASP A 100 -0.13 -3.38 7.92
CA ASP A 100 0.41 -3.10 9.25
C ASP A 100 1.44 -1.96 9.19
N SER A 101 2.27 -1.93 8.14
CA SER A 101 3.22 -0.85 7.90
C SER A 101 2.52 0.49 7.62
N MET A 102 1.43 0.48 6.84
CA MET A 102 0.61 1.67 6.59
C MET A 102 -0.07 2.19 7.86
N LEU A 103 -0.55 1.29 8.73
CA LEU A 103 -1.11 1.68 10.02
C LEU A 103 -0.05 2.28 10.94
N GLY A 104 1.15 1.69 10.99
CA GLY A 104 2.29 2.28 11.69
C GLY A 104 2.65 3.67 11.18
N MET A 105 2.58 3.89 9.85
CA MET A 105 2.75 5.22 9.26
C MET A 105 1.70 6.22 9.77
N SER A 106 0.44 5.79 9.92
CA SER A 106 -0.63 6.61 10.50
C SER A 106 -0.31 7.03 11.94
N ASP A 107 0.19 6.10 12.75
CA ASP A 107 0.61 6.37 14.13
C ASP A 107 1.78 7.37 14.17
N THR A 108 2.75 7.23 13.27
CA THR A 108 3.86 8.19 13.11
C THR A 108 3.35 9.58 12.75
N PHE A 109 2.39 9.70 11.83
CA PHE A 109 1.77 10.99 11.50
C PHE A 109 1.04 11.61 12.66
N HIS A 110 0.30 10.80 13.43
CA HIS A 110 -0.40 11.27 14.62
C HIS A 110 0.59 11.86 15.64
N ALA A 111 1.64 11.11 15.97
CA ALA A 111 2.69 11.57 16.90
C ALA A 111 3.43 12.81 16.37
N MET A 112 3.71 12.87 15.06
CA MET A 112 4.34 14.03 14.42
C MET A 112 3.47 15.29 14.53
N MET A 113 2.14 15.16 14.39
CA MET A 113 1.22 16.30 14.58
C MET A 113 1.25 16.82 16.02
N GLU A 114 1.19 15.92 17.00
CA GLU A 114 1.23 16.29 18.43
C GLU A 114 2.55 17.01 18.77
N GLU A 115 3.69 16.51 18.28
CA GLU A 115 5.00 17.10 18.53
C GLU A 115 5.18 18.45 17.82
N HIS A 116 4.69 18.57 16.58
CA HIS A 116 4.73 19.84 15.85
C HIS A 116 3.89 20.93 16.54
N GLU A 117 2.77 20.57 17.17
CA GLU A 117 1.93 21.50 17.95
C GLU A 117 2.58 21.91 19.27
N SER A 118 3.34 21.03 19.93
CA SER A 118 3.91 21.24 21.26
C SER A 118 5.31 21.86 21.25
N SER A 119 6.20 21.36 20.40
CA SER A 119 7.64 21.66 20.40
C SER A 119 8.11 22.39 19.13
N GLY A 120 7.26 22.45 18.10
CA GLY A 120 7.55 23.15 16.86
C GLY A 120 8.38 22.33 15.88
N PHE A 121 8.97 23.03 14.89
CA PHE A 121 9.47 22.40 13.67
C PHE A 121 10.76 21.59 13.82
N ASP A 122 11.62 21.87 14.81
CA ASP A 122 12.93 21.23 14.86
C ASP A 122 12.87 19.77 15.36
N GLU A 123 11.81 19.39 16.05
CA GLU A 123 11.64 18.06 16.66
C GLU A 123 11.00 17.02 15.72
N ILE A 124 10.53 17.42 14.54
CA ILE A 124 9.82 16.52 13.62
C ILE A 124 10.73 15.79 12.62
N ALA A 125 12.02 16.14 12.54
CA ALA A 125 12.96 15.55 11.58
C ALA A 125 13.14 14.01 11.72
N PRO A 126 13.13 13.43 12.93
CA PRO A 126 13.15 11.97 13.10
C PRO A 126 11.92 11.30 12.46
N TYR A 127 10.72 11.84 12.69
CA TYR A 127 9.47 11.30 12.13
C TYR A 127 9.50 11.27 10.60
N LEU A 128 9.99 12.33 9.96
CA LEU A 128 10.13 12.36 8.50
C LEU A 128 11.05 11.25 7.98
N SER A 129 12.12 10.94 8.71
CA SER A 129 13.05 9.85 8.36
C SER A 129 12.38 8.48 8.52
N ASP A 130 11.67 8.27 9.62
CA ASP A 130 10.92 7.03 9.89
C ASP A 130 9.82 6.80 8.83
N LEU A 131 9.12 7.87 8.41
CA LEU A 131 8.13 7.83 7.34
C LEU A 131 8.74 7.43 6.00
N ALA A 132 9.91 8.00 5.66
CA ALA A 132 10.63 7.66 4.43
C ALA A 132 11.08 6.19 4.40
N GLU A 133 11.63 5.69 5.52
CA GLU A 133 12.03 4.29 5.65
C GLU A 133 10.83 3.34 5.57
N THR A 134 9.74 3.66 6.27
CA THR A 134 8.51 2.86 6.23
C THR A 134 7.96 2.78 4.81
N GLU A 135 7.96 3.90 4.09
CA GLU A 135 7.51 3.94 2.70
C GLU A 135 8.41 3.14 1.75
N GLU A 136 9.73 3.16 1.93
CA GLU A 136 10.65 2.31 1.16
C GLU A 136 10.40 0.83 1.43
N ASN A 137 10.17 0.45 2.68
CA ASN A 137 9.81 -0.93 3.05
C ASN A 137 8.47 -1.36 2.42
N ILE A 138 7.45 -0.49 2.42
CA ILE A 138 6.17 -0.76 1.74
C ILE A 138 6.40 -0.98 0.24
N ARG A 139 7.14 -0.09 -0.43
CA ARG A 139 7.45 -0.22 -1.86
C ARG A 139 8.23 -1.49 -2.17
N HIS A 140 9.15 -1.88 -1.30
CA HIS A 140 9.86 -3.15 -1.43
C HIS A 140 8.88 -4.33 -1.38
N HIS A 141 8.03 -4.41 -0.37
CA HIS A 141 7.04 -5.47 -0.26
C HIS A 141 6.06 -5.49 -1.45
N MET A 142 5.59 -4.33 -1.91
CA MET A 142 4.74 -4.25 -3.10
C MET A 142 5.43 -4.85 -4.35
N SER A 143 6.75 -4.67 -4.49
CA SER A 143 7.49 -5.24 -5.63
C SER A 143 7.49 -6.77 -5.66
N LEU A 144 7.39 -7.42 -4.49
CA LEU A 144 7.39 -8.88 -4.37
C LEU A 144 6.13 -9.54 -4.91
N PHE A 145 5.03 -8.80 -5.11
CA PHE A 145 3.84 -9.34 -5.78
C PHE A 145 4.13 -9.80 -7.21
N SER A 146 5.09 -9.16 -7.90
CA SER A 146 5.52 -9.60 -9.24
C SER A 146 6.08 -11.02 -9.25
N GLU A 147 6.76 -11.44 -8.18
CA GLU A 147 7.24 -12.81 -8.01
C GLU A 147 6.08 -13.78 -7.76
N GLY A 148 5.10 -13.37 -6.94
CA GLY A 148 3.89 -14.15 -6.68
C GLY A 148 3.10 -14.43 -7.96
N PHE A 149 2.81 -13.40 -8.76
CA PHE A 149 2.13 -13.55 -10.06
C PHE A 149 2.94 -14.42 -11.04
N THR A 150 4.27 -14.28 -11.05
CA THR A 150 5.14 -15.11 -11.90
C THR A 150 5.08 -16.59 -11.49
N LYS A 151 5.07 -16.88 -10.18
CA LYS A 151 4.93 -18.25 -9.66
C LYS A 151 3.58 -18.85 -10.03
N LEU A 152 2.48 -18.11 -9.87
CA LEU A 152 1.14 -18.57 -10.25
C LEU A 152 1.07 -18.89 -11.76
N ARG A 153 1.64 -18.03 -12.61
CA ARG A 153 1.77 -18.31 -14.05
C ARG A 153 2.56 -19.59 -14.32
N GLY A 154 3.66 -19.82 -13.60
CA GLY A 154 4.47 -21.04 -13.70
C GLY A 154 3.73 -22.32 -13.30
N LEU A 155 2.69 -22.20 -12.47
CA LEU A 155 1.80 -23.29 -12.07
C LEU A 155 0.60 -23.49 -13.04
N GLY A 156 0.56 -22.77 -14.16
CA GLY A 156 -0.49 -22.90 -15.17
C GLY A 156 -1.74 -22.04 -14.91
N LEU A 157 -1.68 -21.12 -13.95
CA LEU A 157 -2.69 -20.08 -13.78
C LEU A 157 -2.36 -18.91 -14.72
N GLU A 158 -2.79 -19.02 -15.97
CA GLU A 158 -2.64 -17.93 -16.94
C GLU A 158 -3.51 -16.74 -16.52
N MET A 159 -2.88 -15.58 -16.36
CA MET A 159 -3.59 -14.33 -16.09
C MET A 159 -4.34 -13.90 -17.36
N PRO A 160 -5.64 -13.58 -17.28
CA PRO A 160 -6.39 -13.06 -18.43
C PRO A 160 -5.80 -11.72 -18.88
N ASP A 161 -5.83 -11.49 -20.19
CA ASP A 161 -5.47 -10.18 -20.76
C ASP A 161 -6.43 -9.12 -20.23
N MET A 162 -5.89 -8.01 -19.74
CA MET A 162 -6.66 -6.88 -19.20
C MET A 162 -7.27 -5.99 -20.32
N GLU A 163 -6.97 -6.30 -21.59
CA GLU A 163 -7.53 -5.62 -22.75
C GLU A 163 -8.79 -6.34 -23.25
N SER A 164 -9.94 -6.03 -22.65
CA SER A 164 -11.26 -6.37 -23.22
C SER A 164 -12.28 -5.27 -22.97
#